data_AF-A0A1I3W9Y1-F1
#
_entry.id   AF-A0A1I3W9Y1-F1
#
_cell.length_a   1.000
_cell.length_b   1.000
_cell.length_c   1.000
_cell.angle_alpha   90.00
_cell.angle_beta   90.00
_cell.angle_gamma   90.00
#
_symmetry.space_group_name_H-M   'P 1'
#
loop_
_entity.id
_entity.type
_entity.pdbx_description
1 polymer ?
#
loop_
_entity_poly.entity_id
_entity_poly.type
_entity_poly.pdbx_seq_one_letter_code
_entity_poly.pdbx_strand_id
1 'polypeptide(L)'
;MAIISDAPKKKLFGPNDKRVKTLIDRLINMDWYHQIGTKNVKVEEKLKKFMEAFDLYDYEKEWVSIQEVPDKISNLNLEDTKLWDRLKEVPERINNKGIETGRKDALDLLVSDIPELVYHGSFKGAYRTYQDQKAVSLVVGHALYVSLLACTWEVIADQAGWENNPFLYLIDILEEGHLPIGPQQNIFYLV
;
A
#
# COMPACT_ATOMS: atom_id res chain seq x y z
N MET A 1 -48.00 3.09 -10.88
CA MET A 1 -47.30 1.80 -10.97
C MET A 1 -45.97 2.06 -11.65
N ALA A 2 -44.91 2.30 -10.88
CA ALA A 2 -43.58 2.62 -11.40
C ALA A 2 -42.78 1.33 -11.53
N ILE A 3 -42.37 1.00 -12.76
CA ILE A 3 -41.44 -0.10 -13.03
C ILE A 3 -40.06 0.42 -12.63
N ILE A 4 -39.62 0.09 -11.43
CA ILE A 4 -38.22 0.24 -11.05
C ILE A 4 -37.47 -0.81 -11.87
N SER A 5 -36.78 -0.34 -12.91
CA SER A 5 -35.86 -1.14 -13.70
C SER A 5 -34.78 -1.69 -12.76
N ASP A 6 -34.88 -2.98 -12.45
CA ASP A 6 -33.97 -3.75 -11.61
C ASP A 6 -32.73 -4.19 -12.42
N ALA A 7 -32.24 -3.31 -13.29
CA ALA A 7 -31.01 -3.58 -14.04
C ALA A 7 -29.84 -3.60 -13.03
N PRO A 8 -29.13 -4.72 -12.86
CA PRO A 8 -28.02 -4.77 -11.92
C PRO A 8 -26.98 -3.74 -12.37
N LYS A 9 -26.72 -2.74 -11.51
CA LYS A 9 -25.63 -1.77 -11.74
C LYS A 9 -24.37 -2.57 -12.04
N LYS A 10 -23.80 -2.38 -13.24
CA LYS A 10 -22.57 -3.05 -13.66
C LYS A 10 -21.51 -2.80 -12.59
N LYS A 11 -21.04 -3.87 -11.93
CA LYS A 11 -19.99 -3.79 -10.92
C LYS A 11 -18.71 -3.37 -11.62
N LEU A 12 -18.13 -2.25 -11.20
CA LEU A 12 -16.99 -1.63 -11.88
C LEU A 12 -15.73 -2.48 -11.71
N PHE A 13 -15.54 -3.05 -10.53
CA PHE A 13 -14.39 -3.90 -10.21
C PHE A 13 -14.75 -5.40 -10.11
N GLY A 14 -15.77 -5.84 -10.85
CA GLY A 14 -16.20 -7.24 -10.85
C GLY A 14 -16.77 -7.72 -9.50
N PRO A 15 -16.58 -8.99 -9.12
CA PRO A 15 -17.12 -9.54 -7.87
C PRO A 15 -16.65 -8.80 -6.60
N ASN A 16 -15.45 -8.22 -6.63
CA ASN A 16 -14.80 -7.54 -5.50
C ASN A 16 -15.10 -6.03 -5.41
N ASP A 17 -16.05 -5.51 -6.20
CA ASP A 17 -16.41 -4.08 -6.23
C ASP A 17 -16.59 -3.43 -4.85
N LYS A 18 -17.23 -4.14 -3.91
CA LYS A 18 -17.40 -3.64 -2.54
C LYS A 18 -16.05 -3.55 -1.80
N ARG A 19 -15.18 -4.57 -1.92
CA ARG A 19 -13.87 -4.62 -1.24
C ARG A 19 -12.98 -3.48 -1.73
N VAL A 20 -12.91 -3.28 -3.05
CA VAL A 20 -12.14 -2.19 -3.68
C VAL A 20 -12.64 -0.83 -3.20
N LYS A 21 -13.95 -0.58 -3.24
CA LYS A 21 -14.53 0.69 -2.78
C LYS A 21 -14.28 0.95 -1.30
N THR A 22 -14.45 -0.06 -0.45
CA THR A 22 -14.12 0.08 0.97
C THR A 22 -12.64 0.40 1.20
N LEU A 23 -11.73 -0.20 0.42
CA LEU A 23 -10.32 0.14 0.51
C LEU A 23 -10.04 1.58 0.06
N ILE A 24 -10.66 2.03 -1.04
CA ILE A 24 -10.57 3.43 -1.49
C ILE A 24 -11.08 4.39 -0.41
N ASP A 25 -12.23 4.09 0.21
CA ASP A 25 -12.80 4.90 1.28
C ASP A 25 -11.85 5.01 2.47
N ARG A 26 -11.17 3.92 2.85
CA ARG A 26 -10.13 3.93 3.91
C ARG A 26 -8.98 4.85 3.54
N LEU A 27 -8.46 4.76 2.32
CA LEU A 27 -7.34 5.58 1.83
C LEU A 27 -7.66 7.09 1.85
N ILE A 28 -8.87 7.47 1.43
CA ILE A 28 -9.31 8.88 1.38
C ILE A 28 -9.45 9.47 2.79
N ASN A 29 -9.93 8.66 3.75
CA ASN A 29 -10.21 9.11 5.12
C ASN A 29 -9.06 8.89 6.10
N MET A 30 -7.91 8.41 5.62
CA MET A 30 -6.75 8.11 6.44
C MET A 30 -6.12 9.38 7.03
N ASP A 31 -5.86 9.38 8.34
CA ASP A 31 -5.05 10.41 9.00
C ASP A 31 -3.57 10.04 8.89
N TRP A 32 -2.99 10.37 7.75
CA TRP A 32 -1.64 9.97 7.37
C TRP A 32 -0.59 10.43 8.39
N TYR A 33 0.21 9.48 8.89
CA TYR A 33 1.43 9.72 9.68
C TYR A 33 1.21 10.38 11.06
N HIS A 34 0.03 10.25 11.64
CA HIS A 34 -0.31 10.92 12.91
C HIS A 34 0.35 10.29 14.16
N GLN A 35 0.95 9.10 14.07
CA GLN A 35 1.62 8.39 15.18
C GLN A 35 3.15 8.26 15.01
N ILE A 36 3.74 8.98 14.05
CA ILE A 36 5.19 8.92 13.80
C ILE A 36 5.98 9.29 15.06
N GLY A 37 6.98 8.47 15.37
CA GLY A 37 7.83 8.58 16.55
C GLY A 37 7.31 7.81 17.77
N THR A 38 6.20 7.08 17.64
CA THR A 38 5.65 6.26 18.73
C THR A 38 5.76 4.76 18.39
N LYS A 39 6.02 3.93 19.40
CA LYS A 39 6.13 2.48 19.21
C LYS A 39 4.82 1.78 19.47
N ASN A 40 4.47 0.82 18.62
CA ASN A 40 3.26 0.01 18.77
C ASN A 40 3.51 -1.44 18.35
N VAL A 41 3.39 -2.38 19.29
CA VAL A 41 3.64 -3.80 19.03
C VAL A 41 2.70 -4.38 17.97
N LYS A 42 1.46 -3.88 17.87
CA LYS A 42 0.50 -4.35 16.85
C LYS A 42 0.94 -4.00 15.43
N VAL A 43 1.67 -2.89 15.26
CA VAL A 43 2.26 -2.49 13.98
C VAL A 43 3.36 -3.47 13.57
N GLU A 44 4.19 -3.90 14.52
CA GLU A 44 5.24 -4.90 14.24
C GLU A 44 4.66 -6.24 13.80
N GLU A 45 3.54 -6.66 14.39
CA GLU A 45 2.82 -7.88 14.00
C GLU A 45 2.28 -7.80 12.58
N LYS A 46 1.75 -6.64 12.17
CA LYS A 46 1.29 -6.42 10.79
C LYS A 46 2.45 -6.43 9.81
N LEU A 47 3.55 -5.75 10.14
CA LEU A 47 4.76 -5.77 9.33
C LEU A 47 5.30 -7.21 9.19
N LYS A 48 5.24 -7.99 10.28
CA LYS A 48 5.59 -9.42 10.24
C LYS A 48 4.75 -10.19 9.24
N LYS A 49 3.43 -9.99 9.23
CA LYS A 49 2.54 -10.67 8.26
C LYS A 49 2.82 -10.26 6.81
N PHE A 50 3.17 -8.98 6.58
CA PHE A 50 3.64 -8.54 5.27
C PHE A 50 4.92 -9.28 4.86
N MET A 51 5.91 -9.33 5.75
CA MET A 51 7.19 -10.02 5.49
C MET A 51 6.98 -11.52 5.24
N GLU A 52 6.14 -12.19 6.02
CA GLU A 52 5.78 -13.60 5.84
C GLU A 52 5.13 -13.85 4.47
N ALA A 53 4.28 -12.94 3.99
CA ALA A 53 3.63 -13.08 2.69
C ALA A 53 4.60 -12.95 1.49
N PHE A 54 5.82 -12.45 1.72
CA PHE A 54 6.89 -12.34 0.74
C PHE A 54 8.09 -13.24 1.05
N ASP A 55 7.95 -14.19 1.97
CA ASP A 55 9.00 -15.11 2.43
C ASP A 55 10.27 -14.41 2.97
N LEU A 56 10.10 -13.26 3.63
CA LEU A 56 11.18 -12.45 4.20
C LEU A 56 11.44 -12.79 5.67
N TYR A 57 11.63 -14.07 5.98
CA TYR A 57 11.75 -14.55 7.36
C TYR A 57 13.07 -14.14 8.05
N ASP A 58 14.09 -13.78 7.28
CA ASP A 58 15.41 -13.36 7.76
C ASP A 58 15.53 -11.84 7.96
N TYR A 59 14.43 -11.10 7.78
CA TYR A 59 14.42 -9.65 7.95
C TYR A 59 14.18 -9.27 9.40
N GLU A 60 15.00 -8.34 9.88
CA GLU A 60 14.86 -7.72 11.19
C GLU A 60 13.96 -6.48 11.12
N LYS A 61 13.46 -6.07 12.29
CA LYS A 61 12.66 -4.85 12.45
C LYS A 61 13.37 -3.93 13.43
N GLU A 62 13.46 -2.66 13.09
CA GLU A 62 14.07 -1.64 13.94
C GLU A 62 13.13 -0.42 14.02
N TRP A 63 12.81 0.02 15.24
CA TRP A 63 12.14 1.31 15.42
C TRP A 63 13.16 2.43 15.38
N VAL A 64 12.92 3.43 14.55
CA VAL A 64 13.77 4.61 14.40
C VAL A 64 13.01 5.86 14.83
N SER A 65 13.75 6.84 15.36
CA SER A 65 13.18 8.14 15.67
C SER A 65 12.87 8.92 14.39
N ILE A 66 11.97 9.89 14.49
CA ILE A 66 11.63 10.79 13.39
C ILE A 66 12.86 11.55 12.85
N GLN A 67 13.84 11.85 13.72
CA GLN A 67 15.08 12.53 13.34
C GLN A 67 16.02 11.65 12.51
N GLU A 68 15.94 10.34 12.65
CA GLU A 68 16.78 9.38 11.91
C GLU A 68 16.21 9.08 10.52
N VAL A 69 14.93 9.37 10.28
CA VAL A 69 14.25 9.07 9.01
C VAL A 69 14.95 9.65 7.78
N PRO A 70 15.37 10.93 7.74
CA PRO A 70 16.04 11.48 6.55
C PRO A 70 17.34 10.75 6.21
N ASP A 71 18.11 10.37 7.22
CA ASP A 71 19.36 9.63 7.06
C ASP A 71 19.10 8.20 6.58
N LYS A 72 18.12 7.51 7.17
CA LYS A 72 17.72 6.16 6.74
C LYS A 72 17.23 6.19 5.29
N ILE A 73 16.34 7.13 4.94
CA ILE A 73 15.80 7.33 3.58
C ILE A 73 16.90 7.59 2.56
N SER A 74 17.87 8.44 2.89
CA SER A 74 18.96 8.79 1.96
C SER A 74 19.87 7.61 1.62
N ASN A 75 19.87 6.57 2.45
CA ASN A 75 20.67 5.36 2.29
C ASN A 75 19.83 4.14 1.88
N LEU A 76 18.53 4.30 1.60
CA LEU A 76 17.70 3.22 1.10
C LEU A 76 18.12 2.84 -0.32
N ASN A 77 18.47 1.58 -0.50
CA ASN A 77 18.61 0.97 -1.80
C ASN A 77 17.77 -0.31 -1.81
N LEU A 78 16.66 -0.26 -2.55
CA LEU A 78 15.76 -1.39 -2.70
C LEU A 78 16.29 -2.41 -3.70
N GLU A 79 17.02 -1.97 -4.73
CA GLU A 79 17.31 -2.79 -5.92
C GLU A 79 18.12 -4.06 -5.60
N ASP A 80 18.94 -4.02 -4.56
CA ASP A 80 19.78 -5.14 -4.10
C ASP A 80 19.14 -5.97 -2.97
N THR A 81 17.84 -5.82 -2.72
CA THR A 81 17.13 -6.48 -1.61
C THR A 81 16.28 -7.66 -2.08
N LYS A 82 16.14 -8.68 -1.22
CA LYS A 82 15.23 -9.82 -1.48
C LYS A 82 13.79 -9.36 -1.64
N LEU A 83 13.38 -8.29 -0.94
CA LEU A 83 12.04 -7.72 -1.13
C LEU A 83 11.85 -7.26 -2.57
N TRP A 84 12.82 -6.53 -3.14
CA TRP A 84 12.68 -6.02 -4.51
C TRP A 84 12.58 -7.14 -5.54
N ASP A 85 13.34 -8.21 -5.37
CA ASP A 85 13.22 -9.40 -6.22
C ASP A 85 11.81 -10.00 -6.24
N ARG A 86 11.05 -9.85 -5.15
CA ARG A 86 9.64 -10.26 -5.10
C ARG A 86 8.68 -9.18 -5.58
N LEU A 87 8.91 -7.92 -5.22
CA LEU A 87 7.99 -6.82 -5.51
C LEU A 87 7.99 -6.40 -6.98
N LYS A 88 9.14 -6.41 -7.65
CA LYS A 88 9.28 -5.89 -9.02
C LYS A 88 8.35 -6.57 -10.02
N GLU A 89 8.01 -7.85 -9.77
CA GLU A 89 7.14 -8.65 -10.63
C GLU A 89 5.64 -8.49 -10.30
N VAL A 90 5.30 -7.99 -9.10
CA VAL A 90 3.90 -7.90 -8.64
C VAL A 90 3.03 -7.07 -9.58
N PRO A 91 3.42 -5.85 -10.01
CA PRO A 91 2.59 -5.05 -10.92
C PRO A 91 2.27 -5.78 -12.23
N GLU A 92 3.27 -6.43 -12.83
CA GLU A 92 3.11 -7.18 -14.07
C GLU A 92 2.19 -8.39 -13.87
N ARG A 93 2.36 -9.13 -12.77
CA ARG A 93 1.50 -10.27 -12.43
C ARG A 93 0.05 -9.86 -12.24
N ILE A 94 -0.21 -8.73 -11.56
CA ILE A 94 -1.56 -8.17 -11.39
C ILE A 94 -2.13 -7.80 -12.76
N ASN A 95 -1.35 -7.09 -13.58
CA ASN A 95 -1.78 -6.67 -14.91
C ASN A 95 -2.14 -7.87 -15.81
N ASN A 96 -1.29 -8.88 -15.87
CA ASN A 96 -1.53 -10.09 -16.66
C ASN A 96 -2.78 -10.83 -16.19
N LYS A 97 -2.97 -10.97 -14.86
CA LYS A 97 -4.20 -11.56 -14.31
C LYS A 97 -5.44 -10.72 -14.62
N GLY A 98 -5.31 -9.40 -14.60
CA GLY A 98 -6.38 -8.48 -15.02
C GLY A 98 -6.76 -8.65 -16.48
N ILE A 99 -5.80 -8.82 -17.39
CA ILE A 99 -6.06 -9.10 -18.81
C ILE A 99 -6.78 -10.44 -18.96
N GLU A 100 -6.25 -11.51 -18.35
CA GLU A 100 -6.80 -12.86 -18.41
C GLU A 100 -8.26 -12.93 -17.92
N THR A 101 -8.60 -12.12 -16.93
CA THR A 101 -9.95 -12.10 -16.31
C THR A 101 -10.87 -11.03 -16.90
N GLY A 102 -10.44 -10.30 -17.93
CA GLY A 102 -11.22 -9.24 -18.57
C GLY A 102 -11.45 -8.00 -17.68
N ARG A 103 -10.51 -7.71 -16.78
CA ARG A 103 -10.57 -6.62 -15.78
C ARG A 103 -9.52 -5.52 -16.00
N LYS A 104 -8.87 -5.50 -17.16
CA LYS A 104 -7.84 -4.51 -17.50
C LYS A 104 -8.37 -3.07 -17.35
N ASP A 105 -9.56 -2.77 -17.84
CA ASP A 105 -10.16 -1.43 -17.72
C ASP A 105 -10.34 -0.99 -16.26
N ALA A 106 -10.68 -1.94 -15.37
CA ALA A 106 -10.83 -1.67 -13.95
C ALA A 106 -9.48 -1.39 -13.27
N LEU A 107 -8.41 -2.10 -13.70
CA LEU A 107 -7.05 -1.82 -13.23
C LEU A 107 -6.57 -0.45 -13.73
N ASP A 108 -6.79 -0.12 -15.00
CA ASP A 108 -6.38 1.16 -15.59
C ASP A 108 -7.04 2.35 -14.90
N LEU A 109 -8.31 2.21 -14.56
CA LEU A 109 -9.02 3.21 -13.77
C LEU A 109 -8.34 3.44 -12.42
N LEU A 110 -7.96 2.38 -11.70
CA LEU A 110 -7.28 2.52 -10.41
C LEU A 110 -5.88 3.12 -10.54
N VAL A 111 -5.15 2.78 -11.61
CA VAL A 111 -3.83 3.37 -11.88
C VAL A 111 -3.94 4.89 -12.11
N SER A 112 -5.03 5.35 -12.72
CA SER A 112 -5.33 6.76 -12.88
C SER A 112 -5.79 7.43 -11.58
N ASP A 113 -6.76 6.82 -10.88
CA ASP A 113 -7.51 7.51 -9.83
C ASP A 113 -6.83 7.44 -8.45
N ILE A 114 -6.22 6.30 -8.09
CA ILE A 114 -5.63 6.11 -6.75
C ILE A 114 -4.56 7.16 -6.44
N PRO A 115 -3.65 7.51 -7.38
CA PRO A 115 -2.67 8.53 -7.09
C PRO A 115 -3.28 9.89 -6.75
N GLU A 116 -4.31 10.33 -7.48
CA GLU A 116 -5.01 11.59 -7.22
C GLU A 116 -5.67 11.60 -5.84
N LEU A 117 -6.33 10.50 -5.48
CA LEU A 117 -7.05 10.36 -4.20
C LEU A 117 -6.10 10.35 -2.99
N VAL A 118 -4.91 9.76 -3.13
CA VAL A 118 -3.97 9.56 -2.03
C VAL A 118 -2.97 10.73 -1.89
N TYR A 119 -2.60 11.38 -3.00
CA TYR A 119 -1.50 12.35 -3.04
C TYR A 119 -1.71 13.50 -2.05
N HIS A 120 -2.87 14.16 -2.05
CA HIS A 120 -3.06 15.35 -1.21
C HIS A 120 -3.02 15.04 0.29
N GLY A 121 -3.66 13.94 0.72
CA GLY A 121 -3.67 13.51 2.11
C GLY A 121 -2.28 13.13 2.59
N SER A 122 -1.63 12.22 1.86
CA SER A 122 -0.27 11.76 2.17
C SER A 122 0.76 12.89 2.12
N PHE A 123 0.71 13.78 1.12
CA PHE A 123 1.60 14.93 1.03
C PHE A 123 1.43 15.88 2.21
N LYS A 124 0.19 16.21 2.57
CA LYS A 124 -0.10 17.09 3.71
C LYS A 124 0.40 16.47 5.02
N GLY A 125 0.19 15.17 5.23
CA GLY A 125 0.69 14.45 6.41
C GLY A 125 2.22 14.45 6.44
N ALA A 126 2.86 14.09 5.32
CA ALA A 126 4.31 14.01 5.22
C ALA A 126 4.96 15.38 5.42
N TYR A 127 4.44 16.44 4.80
CA TYR A 127 4.96 17.81 4.93
C TYR A 127 4.84 18.38 6.35
N ARG A 128 3.78 18.00 7.08
CA ARG A 128 3.62 18.38 8.50
C ARG A 128 4.59 17.64 9.41
N THR A 129 4.92 16.40 9.06
CA THR A 129 5.73 15.50 9.87
C THR A 129 7.22 15.72 9.64
N TYR A 130 7.62 15.89 8.38
CA TYR A 130 9.01 15.98 7.97
C TYR A 130 9.31 17.36 7.37
N GLN A 131 10.43 17.95 7.80
CA GLN A 131 10.92 19.22 7.26
C GLN A 131 11.84 19.03 6.04
N ASP A 132 12.26 17.80 5.77
CA ASP A 132 13.14 17.45 4.66
C ASP A 132 12.34 17.06 3.40
N GLN A 133 12.65 17.70 2.27
CA GLN A 133 11.93 17.51 1.02
C GLN A 133 12.11 16.09 0.44
N LYS A 134 13.27 15.47 0.63
CA LYS A 134 13.51 14.11 0.14
C LYS A 134 12.69 13.09 0.91
N ALA A 135 12.63 13.24 2.24
CA ALA A 135 11.77 12.43 3.10
C ALA A 135 10.30 12.56 2.70
N VAL A 136 9.80 13.80 2.51
CA VAL A 136 8.43 14.02 2.03
C VAL A 136 8.18 13.31 0.70
N SER A 137 9.08 13.47 -0.27
CA SER A 137 8.94 12.85 -1.59
C SER A 137 8.90 11.31 -1.51
N LEU A 138 9.80 10.69 -0.75
CA LEU A 138 9.85 9.24 -0.62
C LEU A 138 8.62 8.70 0.10
N VAL A 139 8.22 9.33 1.20
CA VAL A 139 7.07 8.90 2.01
C VAL A 139 5.77 9.01 1.23
N VAL A 140 5.59 10.07 0.44
CA VAL A 140 4.46 10.18 -0.49
C VAL A 140 4.53 9.10 -1.56
N GLY A 141 5.69 8.90 -2.21
CA GLY A 141 5.86 7.84 -3.20
C GLY A 141 5.54 6.45 -2.66
N HIS A 142 5.96 6.15 -1.43
CA HIS A 142 5.64 4.92 -0.72
C HIS A 142 4.13 4.75 -0.52
N ALA A 143 3.43 5.77 -0.02
CA ALA A 143 1.98 5.72 0.13
C ALA A 143 1.25 5.49 -1.19
N LEU A 144 1.66 6.18 -2.26
CA LEU A 144 1.08 5.99 -3.60
C LEU A 144 1.28 4.55 -4.08
N TYR A 145 2.51 4.04 -3.97
CA TYR A 145 2.87 2.70 -4.44
C TYR A 145 2.09 1.61 -3.69
N VAL A 146 2.09 1.64 -2.35
CA VAL A 146 1.37 0.66 -1.52
C VAL A 146 -0.13 0.74 -1.77
N SER A 147 -0.70 1.94 -1.83
CA SER A 147 -2.14 2.14 -2.08
C SER A 147 -2.56 1.59 -3.44
N LEU A 148 -1.77 1.85 -4.48
CA LEU A 148 -2.05 1.36 -5.83
C LEU A 148 -2.00 -0.16 -5.88
N LEU A 149 -0.95 -0.78 -5.32
CA LEU A 149 -0.83 -2.24 -5.30
C LEU A 149 -1.94 -2.89 -4.48
N ALA A 150 -2.28 -2.33 -3.32
CA ALA A 150 -3.37 -2.84 -2.51
C ALA A 150 -4.70 -2.82 -3.29
N CYS A 151 -5.06 -1.69 -3.92
CA CYS A 151 -6.31 -1.56 -4.66
C CYS A 151 -6.36 -2.44 -5.90
N THR A 152 -5.29 -2.49 -6.69
CA THR A 152 -5.25 -3.29 -7.93
C THR A 152 -5.24 -4.79 -7.64
N TRP A 153 -4.61 -5.24 -6.55
CA TRP A 153 -4.69 -6.62 -6.09
C TRP A 153 -6.14 -7.00 -5.70
N GLU A 154 -6.87 -6.13 -5.00
CA GLU A 154 -8.26 -6.41 -4.61
C GLU A 154 -9.18 -6.66 -5.82
N VAL A 155 -8.91 -6.07 -6.99
CA VAL A 155 -9.68 -6.31 -8.22
C VAL A 155 -9.63 -7.78 -8.68
N ILE A 156 -8.53 -8.47 -8.39
CA ILE A 156 -8.29 -9.86 -8.81
C ILE A 156 -8.29 -10.85 -7.64
N ALA A 157 -8.60 -10.41 -6.41
CA ALA A 157 -8.53 -11.23 -5.21
C ALA A 157 -9.58 -12.36 -5.10
N ASP A 158 -10.50 -12.49 -6.04
CA ASP A 158 -11.39 -13.66 -6.17
C ASP A 158 -10.79 -14.78 -7.04
N GLN A 159 -9.60 -14.55 -7.60
CA GLN A 159 -8.89 -15.53 -8.42
C GLN A 159 -8.01 -16.43 -7.55
N ALA A 160 -7.88 -17.69 -7.96
CA ALA A 160 -7.06 -18.66 -7.25
C ALA A 160 -5.61 -18.18 -7.12
N GLY A 161 -5.09 -18.15 -5.89
CA GLY A 161 -3.73 -17.68 -5.57
C GLY A 161 -3.61 -16.16 -5.36
N TRP A 162 -4.72 -15.42 -5.38
CA TRP A 162 -4.77 -13.96 -5.17
C TRP A 162 -5.63 -13.55 -3.97
N GLU A 163 -6.17 -14.50 -3.23
CA GLU A 163 -7.16 -14.28 -2.18
C GLU A 163 -6.64 -13.41 -1.03
N ASN A 164 -5.35 -13.57 -0.73
CA ASN A 164 -4.66 -12.86 0.33
C ASN A 164 -3.85 -11.71 -0.25
N ASN A 165 -4.32 -10.48 -0.03
CA ASN A 165 -3.62 -9.27 -0.44
C ASN A 165 -2.60 -8.87 0.64
N PRO A 166 -1.29 -9.01 0.38
CA PRO A 166 -0.27 -8.74 1.38
C PRO A 166 -0.16 -7.24 1.71
N PHE A 167 -0.53 -6.36 0.79
CA PHE A 167 -0.42 -4.91 0.98
C PHE A 167 -1.44 -4.36 1.97
N LEU A 168 -2.52 -5.11 2.27
CA LEU A 168 -3.46 -4.71 3.32
C LEU A 168 -2.78 -4.57 4.67
N TYR A 169 -1.75 -5.37 4.97
CA TYR A 169 -0.99 -5.23 6.21
C TYR A 169 -0.23 -3.90 6.28
N LEU A 170 0.28 -3.39 5.15
CA LEU A 170 0.92 -2.07 5.11
C LEU A 170 -0.12 -0.94 5.19
N ILE A 171 -1.28 -1.11 4.55
CA ILE A 171 -2.41 -0.18 4.71
C ILE A 171 -2.84 -0.09 6.17
N ASP A 172 -2.94 -1.22 6.87
CA ASP A 172 -3.31 -1.26 8.29
C ASP A 172 -2.26 -0.58 9.19
N ILE A 173 -0.99 -0.50 8.77
CA ILE A 173 0.05 0.24 9.49
C ILE A 173 -0.09 1.75 9.24
N LEU A 174 -0.28 2.13 7.98
CA LEU A 174 -0.47 3.53 7.57
C LEU A 174 -1.74 4.13 8.19
N GLU A 175 -2.81 3.34 8.29
CA GLU A 175 -4.08 3.74 8.91
C GLU A 175 -3.94 3.95 10.43
N GLU A 176 -3.05 3.20 11.08
CA GLU A 176 -2.65 3.45 12.47
C GLU A 176 -1.69 4.64 12.61
N GLY A 177 -1.34 5.32 11.52
CA GLY A 177 -0.53 6.54 11.53
C GLY A 177 0.98 6.30 11.60
N HIS A 178 1.43 5.06 11.43
CA HIS A 178 2.85 4.69 11.44
C HIS A 178 3.40 4.52 10.03
N LEU A 179 4.72 4.48 9.89
CA LEU A 179 5.37 4.35 8.60
C LEU A 179 6.39 3.20 8.59
N PRO A 180 6.16 2.14 7.80
CA PRO A 180 7.21 1.20 7.47
C PRO A 180 8.12 1.81 6.39
N ILE A 181 9.43 1.77 6.60
CA ILE A 181 10.45 2.25 5.69
C ILE A 181 11.42 1.13 5.35
N GLY A 182 11.80 1.05 4.08
CA GLY A 182 12.87 0.19 3.59
C GLY A 182 12.35 -0.97 2.74
N PRO A 183 13.10 -2.08 2.68
CA PRO A 183 14.23 -2.40 3.54
C PRO A 183 15.54 -1.71 3.15
N GLN A 184 16.45 -1.60 4.11
CA GLN A 184 17.87 -1.38 3.88
C GLN A 184 18.61 -2.64 4.30
N GLN A 185 19.30 -3.30 3.36
CA GLN A 185 19.80 -4.66 3.57
C GLN A 185 18.65 -5.60 3.99
N ASN A 186 18.74 -6.19 5.18
CA ASN A 186 17.71 -7.08 5.75
C ASN A 186 16.91 -6.42 6.89
N ILE A 187 16.88 -5.09 6.99
CA ILE A 187 16.17 -4.38 8.06
C ILE A 187 15.01 -3.59 7.48
N PHE A 188 13.80 -3.82 8.00
CA PHE A 188 12.69 -2.89 7.88
C PHE A 188 12.68 -1.93 9.07
N TYR A 189 12.57 -0.65 8.77
CA TYR A 189 12.42 0.38 9.80
C TYR A 189 10.95 0.68 10.04
N LEU A 190 10.58 0.92 11.28
CA LEU A 190 9.28 1.45 11.68
C LEU A 190 9.48 2.81 12.34
N VAL A 191 8.59 3.76 12.00
CA VAL A 191 8.59 5.11 12.55
C VAL A 191 7.25 5.40 13.20
#